data_AF-A0A7X7UPD3-F1
#
_entry.id   AF-A0A7X7UPD3-F1
#
_cell.length_a   1.000
_cell.length_b   1.000
_cell.length_c   1.000
_cell.angle_alpha   90.00
_cell.angle_beta   90.00
_cell.angle_gamma   90.00
#
_symmetry.space_group_name_H-M   'P 1'
#
loop_
_entity.id
_entity.type
_entity.pdbx_description
1 polymer ?
#
loop_
_entity_poly.entity_id
_entity_poly.type
_entity_poly.pdbx_seq_one_letter_code
_entity_poly.pdbx_strand_id
1 'polypeptide(L)' 'MKAFLKWLFKSLTIALVIIFGINLLGSFININIPVNLWTILFVTLFRLPGAIILIIFFLL' A
#
# COMPACT_ATOMS: atom_id res chain seq x y z
N MET A 1 -23.59 -1.00 8.18
CA MET A 1 -22.75 -2.16 7.80
C MET A 1 -22.38 -2.17 6.31
N LYS A 2 -23.34 -2.12 5.37
CA LYS A 2 -23.05 -2.13 3.91
C LYS A 2 -22.08 -1.03 3.43
N ALA A 3 -22.22 0.20 3.95
CA ALA A 3 -21.34 1.32 3.58
C ALA A 3 -19.89 1.12 4.05
N PHE A 4 -19.71 0.56 5.25
CA PHE A 4 -18.38 0.26 5.80
C PHE A 4 -17.66 -0.83 4.99
N LEU A 5 -18.34 -1.95 4.70
CA LEU A 5 -17.77 -3.02 3.87
C LEU A 5 -17.41 -2.50 2.47
N LYS A 6 -18.29 -1.72 1.84
CA LYS A 6 -18.01 -1.09 0.54
C LYS A 6 -16.78 -0.18 0.59
N TRP A 7 -16.65 0.62 1.65
CA TRP A 7 -15.49 1.47 1.88
C TRP A 7 -14.22 0.63 2.10
N LEU A 8 -14.29 -0.41 2.93
CA LEU A 8 -13.15 -1.28 3.25
C LEU A 8 -12.62 -1.98 1.99
N PHE A 9 -13.49 -2.62 1.20
CA PHE A 9 -13.08 -3.26 -0.05
C PHE A 9 -12.49 -2.26 -1.03
N LYS A 10 -13.12 -1.09 -1.22
CA LYS A 10 -12.58 -0.04 -2.09
C LYS A 10 -11.19 0.41 -1.65
N SER A 11 -11.00 0.65 -0.35
CA SER A 11 -9.73 1.08 0.22
C SER A 11 -8.66 -0.01 0.12
N LEU A 12 -9.02 -1.28 0.34
CA LEU A 12 -8.12 -2.42 0.16
C LEU A 12 -7.68 -2.56 -1.30
N THR A 13 -8.59 -2.45 -2.26
CA THR A 13 -8.24 -2.48 -3.69
C THR A 13 -7.26 -1.35 -4.03
N ILE A 14 -7.52 -0.14 -3.53
CA ILE A 14 -6.62 1.00 -3.73
C ILE A 14 -5.24 0.71 -3.12
N ALA A 15 -5.20 0.16 -1.90
CA ALA A 15 -3.94 -0.18 -1.23
C ALA A 15 -3.12 -1.20 -2.01
N LEU A 16 -3.76 -2.25 -2.51
CA LEU A 16 -3.11 -3.25 -3.36
C LEU A 16 -2.59 -2.61 -4.64
N VAL A 17 -3.41 -1.82 -5.34
CA VAL A 17 -2.97 -1.12 -6.57
C VAL A 17 -1.76 -0.23 -6.31
N ILE A 18 -1.74 0.49 -5.18
CA ILE A 18 -0.60 1.34 -4.81
C ILE A 18 0.64 0.49 -4.52
N ILE A 19 0.54 -0.54 -3.67
CA ILE A 19 1.69 -1.38 -3.31
C ILE A 19 2.26 -2.08 -4.53
N PHE A 20 1.41 -2.71 -5.35
CA PHE A 20 1.85 -3.38 -6.57
C PHE A 20 2.37 -2.40 -7.62
N GLY A 21 1.74 -1.24 -7.78
CA GLY A 21 2.20 -0.19 -8.69
C GLY A 21 3.58 0.33 -8.29
N ILE A 22 3.80 0.58 -6.99
CA ILE A 22 5.11 0.98 -6.48
C ILE A 22 6.14 -0.14 -6.65
N ASN A 23 5.81 -1.40 -6.36
CA ASN A 23 6.77 -2.50 -6.54
C ASN A 23 7.15 -2.72 -8.01
N LEU A 24 6.20 -2.55 -8.93
CA LEU A 24 6.47 -2.61 -10.37
C LEU A 24 7.42 -1.49 -10.82
N LEU A 25 7.16 -0.24 -10.41
CA LEU A 25 8.00 0.92 -10.75
C LEU A 25 9.33 0.91 -9.98
N GLY A 26 9.31 0.44 -8.74
CA GLY A 26 10.45 0.37 -7.82
C GLY A 26 11.45 -0.72 -8.20
N SER A 27 11.01 -1.77 -8.91
CA SER A 27 11.88 -2.83 -9.41
C SER A 27 13.03 -2.30 -10.27
N PHE A 28 12.86 -1.18 -10.97
CA PHE A 28 13.92 -0.57 -11.79
C PHE A 28 15.01 0.12 -10.97
N ILE A 29 14.73 0.43 -9.70
CA ILE A 29 15.59 1.19 -8.79
C ILE A 29 15.82 0.46 -7.45
N ASN A 30 15.59 -0.85 -7.41
CA ASN A 30 15.70 -1.71 -6.21
C ASN A 30 14.84 -1.27 -5.01
N ILE A 31 13.71 -0.59 -5.26
CA ILE A 31 12.71 -0.29 -4.23
C ILE A 31 11.66 -1.40 -4.21
N ASN A 32 11.45 -2.02 -3.06
CA ASN A 32 10.43 -3.04 -2.85
C ASN A 32 9.76 -2.88 -1.48
N ILE A 33 8.45 -2.68 -1.47
CA ILE A 33 7.60 -2.73 -0.28
C ILE A 33 7.15 -4.19 -0.07
N PRO A 34 7.49 -4.83 1.07
CA PRO A 34 7.02 -6.16 1.39
C PRO A 34 5.48 -6.22 1.42
N VAL A 35 4.89 -7.16 0.69
CA VAL A 35 3.43 -7.37 0.68
C VAL A 35 3.05 -8.27 1.85
N ASN A 36 2.67 -7.67 2.99
CA ASN A 36 2.21 -8.38 4.17
C ASN A 36 0.97 -7.70 4.77
N LEU A 37 0.35 -8.32 5.77
CA LEU A 37 -0.89 -7.80 6.35
C LEU A 37 -0.71 -6.38 6.91
N TRP A 38 0.44 -6.09 7.53
CA TRP A 38 0.73 -4.80 8.14
C TRP A 38 0.89 -3.69 7.10
N THR A 39 1.65 -3.94 6.03
CA THR A 39 1.83 -2.95 4.96
C THR A 39 0.51 -2.69 4.22
N ILE A 40 -0.28 -3.74 3.97
CA ILE A 40 -1.62 -3.59 3.37
C ILE A 40 -2.52 -2.75 4.27
N LEU A 41 -2.58 -3.03 5.58
CA LEU A 41 -3.39 -2.24 6.52
C LEU A 41 -2.93 -0.77 6.56
N PHE A 42 -1.62 -0.54 6.61
CA PHE A 42 -1.06 0.81 6.66
C PHE A 42 -1.43 1.61 5.40
N VAL A 43 -1.24 1.03 4.21
CA VAL A 43 -1.60 1.68 2.94
C VAL A 43 -3.13 1.76 2.78
N THR A 44 -3.91 0.86 3.37
CA THR A 44 -5.39 0.97 3.36
C THR A 44 -5.87 2.18 4.16
N LEU A 45 -5.24 2.47 5.30
CA LEU A 45 -5.58 3.61 6.15
C LEU A 45 -5.04 4.94 5.58
N PHE A 46 -3.79 4.95 5.14
CA PHE A 46 -3.07 6.17 4.77
C PHE A 46 -2.90 6.37 3.26
N ARG A 47 -3.33 5.43 2.42
CA ARG A 47 -3.24 5.46 0.94
C ARG A 47 -1.80 5.73 0.47
N LEU A 48 -1.66 6.60 -0.53
CA LEU A 48 -0.38 6.96 -1.15
C LEU A 48 0.62 7.53 -0.11
N PRO A 49 0.25 8.45 0.80
CA PRO A 49 1.11 8.85 1.91
C PRO A 49 1.66 7.68 2.74
N GLY A 50 0.79 6.70 3.05
CA GLY A 50 1.20 5.49 3.76
C GLY A 50 2.27 4.70 3.02
N ALA A 51 2.12 4.57 1.71
CA ALA A 51 3.10 3.87 0.89
C ALA A 51 4.44 4.61 0.80
N ILE A 52 4.43 5.95 0.74
CA ILE A 52 5.66 6.77 0.76
C ILE A 52 6.41 6.57 2.08
N ILE A 53 5.69 6.59 3.22
CA ILE A 53 6.29 6.35 4.53
C ILE A 53 6.92 4.95 4.59
N LEU A 54 6.23 3.93 4.07
CA LEU A 54 6.78 2.57 4.02
C LEU A 54 8.03 2.49 3.14
N ILE A 55 8.06 3.17 1.99
CA ILE A 55 9.25 3.25 1.15
C ILE A 55 10.43 3.82 1.93
N ILE A 56 10.25 4.97 2.61
CA ILE A 56 11.29 5.59 3.43
C ILE A 56 11.73 4.65 4.55
N PHE A 57 10.76 4.02 5.24
CA PHE A 57 11.01 3.09 6.34
C PHE A 57 11.81 1.85 5.92
N PHE A 58 11.57 1.29 4.73
CA PHE A 58 12.28 0.11 4.23
C PHE A 58 13.57 0.47 3.46
N LEU A 59 13.78 1.73 3.11
CA LEU A 59 15.02 2.21 2.48
C LEU A 59 16.09 2.65 3.49
N LEU A 60 15.68 3.03 4.70
CA LEU A 60 16.56 3.25 5.84
C LEU A 60 17.01 1.91 6.45
#